data_AF-A0A972Y8F8-F1
#
_entry.id   AF-A0A972Y8F8-F1
#
_cell.length_a   1.000
_cell.length_b   1.000
_cell.length_c   1.000
_cell.angle_alpha   90.00
_cell.angle_beta   90.00
_cell.angle_gamma   90.00
#
_symmetry.space_group_name_H-M   'P 1'
#
loop_
_entity.id
_entity.type
_entity.pdbx_description
1 polymer ?
#
loop_
_entity_poly.entity_id
_entity_poly.type
_entity_poly.pdbx_seq_one_letter_code
_entity_poly.pdbx_strand_id
1 'polypeptide(L)'
;LGSAAVALVGCSAPVSELETDVAETEAVTVEAEAPAVTNADGKIVVTSEADLPRTEIALTKKPSEIVLGDGPEMETLINEFDTVVTDLLENYDIQDKATKRGVVSMKRVILNARGDWQGVLETTPLMRELAGKPAEREMTGLVGDAFAKAAIATGETSGDAFSTAFQSELAASLATIDVNIARDELQATRGQMQLVNANLLEAALKGQFDPAIEQAGMVVDRGGALSIIGIEQTIELAPFMPMIAETIGARLDEVPEAESVDLWTPRTATVREGEEVIVAVWDTGVDSTVQGDRMWVNPSSDGPGYAHGIAFGPDFQLEDGDLITEGADYADQMDGLYDTIKGSLDLQAGLESAEKDAFLQTMQNIDADGMMDFQKSITVASNYVHGQHVADIAADGNDVAKILNVRFTWPTDPLPTEPIDEAYVEGLVAAAQTSVDFLKANDVKVVNMSWRLTRPMIEGMLQITGAEPDADARQERAAAIFKILEDGLTDVYASAPEILFVAGAGNEDENVEFVTSVPAGINLPNVITIGAVDRELQPAGFTSYGESIDLYANGFEVPGRVPGGRELRLSGTSMAAPQVANLAGKLWATNPDLTVAEVIDAMTSTATAEGEQGLPVIHPALALAAVQ
;
A
#
# COMPACT_ATOMS: atom_id res chain seq x y z
N LEU A 1 5.12 5.50 2.20
CA LEU A 1 5.41 6.24 0.94
C LEU A 1 4.77 5.59 -0.30
N GLY A 2 4.57 4.27 -0.28
CA GLY A 2 3.97 3.51 -1.39
C GLY A 2 2.51 3.82 -1.73
N SER A 3 1.74 4.61 -0.96
CA SER A 3 0.34 4.94 -1.32
C SER A 3 0.18 6.34 -1.97
N ALA A 4 1.14 7.24 -1.79
CA ALA A 4 1.07 8.63 -2.28
C ALA A 4 1.30 8.74 -3.81
N ALA A 5 2.24 7.94 -4.33
CA ALA A 5 2.50 7.83 -5.76
C ALA A 5 1.59 6.78 -6.43
N VAL A 6 1.11 5.79 -5.66
CA VAL A 6 0.18 4.74 -6.14
C VAL A 6 -1.27 5.24 -6.20
N ALA A 7 -1.65 6.28 -5.43
CA ALA A 7 -2.97 6.92 -5.56
C ALA A 7 -3.17 7.70 -6.88
N LEU A 8 -2.11 7.94 -7.65
CA LEU A 8 -2.20 8.45 -9.03
C LEU A 8 -2.28 7.32 -10.07
N VAL A 9 -2.05 6.07 -9.68
CA VAL A 9 -1.60 4.97 -10.55
C VAL A 9 -2.36 3.70 -10.20
N GLY A 10 -3.63 3.65 -10.58
CA GLY A 10 -4.38 2.41 -10.67
C GLY A 10 -4.05 1.71 -11.98
N CYS A 11 -3.01 0.89 -12.02
CA CYS A 11 -2.70 0.02 -13.17
C CYS A 11 -2.72 -1.45 -12.72
N SER A 12 -3.86 -2.11 -12.95
CA SER A 12 -3.93 -3.52 -13.32
C SER A 12 -4.26 -3.54 -14.83
N ALA A 13 -3.43 -4.18 -15.65
CA ALA A 13 -3.44 -4.03 -17.12
C ALA A 13 -3.13 -5.39 -17.85
N PRO A 14 -4.10 -5.98 -18.60
CA PRO A 14 -4.09 -7.21 -19.44
C PRO A 14 -3.86 -7.24 -20.99
N VAL A 15 -3.57 -8.49 -21.41
CA VAL A 15 -3.84 -9.51 -22.47
C VAL A 15 -4.22 -9.29 -23.97
N SER A 16 -3.77 -10.24 -24.83
CA SER A 16 -4.22 -10.75 -26.17
C SER A 16 -3.22 -10.51 -27.33
N GLU A 17 -2.91 -11.38 -28.30
CA GLU A 17 -3.07 -12.82 -28.61
C GLU A 17 -2.01 -13.13 -29.71
N LEU A 18 -1.27 -14.26 -29.68
CA LEU A 18 -0.71 -14.93 -30.87
C LEU A 18 -0.05 -16.29 -30.51
N GLU A 19 -0.47 -17.35 -31.21
CA GLU A 19 -0.08 -18.75 -31.07
C GLU A 19 1.43 -19.03 -31.26
N THR A 20 2.03 -19.93 -30.46
CA THR A 20 2.72 -21.17 -30.95
C THR A 20 3.41 -21.99 -29.84
N ASP A 21 3.16 -23.32 -29.90
CA ASP A 21 3.89 -24.50 -29.37
C ASP A 21 4.85 -24.36 -28.17
N VAL A 22 4.42 -24.87 -27.01
CA VAL A 22 5.28 -25.14 -25.84
C VAL A 22 5.58 -26.65 -25.74
N ALA A 23 6.86 -26.97 -25.58
CA ALA A 23 7.34 -28.31 -25.30
C ALA A 23 7.04 -28.72 -23.85
N GLU A 24 6.59 -29.96 -23.66
CA GLU A 24 6.22 -30.58 -22.39
C GLU A 24 7.31 -30.43 -21.30
N THR A 25 6.99 -29.70 -20.22
CA THR A 25 7.57 -29.87 -18.89
C THR A 25 6.53 -30.50 -17.97
N GLU A 26 6.95 -31.51 -17.20
CA GLU A 26 6.07 -32.35 -16.38
C GLU A 26 5.29 -31.54 -15.33
N ALA A 27 3.97 -31.64 -15.40
CA ALA A 27 3.03 -30.99 -14.48
C ALA A 27 3.19 -31.53 -13.05
N VAL A 28 3.48 -30.62 -12.12
CA VAL A 28 3.16 -30.83 -10.70
C VAL A 28 1.64 -30.76 -10.59
N THR A 29 1.00 -31.89 -10.29
CA THR A 29 -0.46 -31.95 -10.10
C THR A 29 -0.83 -31.19 -8.83
N VAL A 30 -1.31 -29.95 -9.00
CA VAL A 30 -2.07 -29.23 -7.98
C VAL A 30 -3.44 -29.93 -7.86
N GLU A 31 -3.89 -30.21 -6.63
CA GLU A 31 -5.24 -30.73 -6.42
C GLU A 31 -6.26 -29.75 -7.00
N ALA A 32 -7.18 -30.24 -7.84
CA ALA A 32 -8.25 -29.44 -8.41
C ALA A 32 -9.04 -28.72 -7.29
N GLU A 33 -9.23 -27.41 -7.43
CA GLU A 33 -10.03 -26.59 -6.52
C GLU A 33 -11.39 -27.26 -6.24
N ALA A 34 -11.81 -27.22 -4.98
CA ALA A 34 -13.11 -27.73 -4.57
C ALA A 34 -14.22 -27.01 -5.36
N PRO A 35 -15.32 -27.70 -5.72
CA PRO A 35 -16.40 -27.08 -6.47
C PRO A 35 -16.96 -25.87 -5.72
N ALA A 36 -17.22 -24.78 -6.48
CA ALA A 36 -17.77 -23.53 -5.97
C ALA A 36 -18.96 -23.78 -5.03
N VAL A 37 -18.83 -23.32 -3.78
CA VAL A 37 -19.88 -23.46 -2.76
C VAL A 37 -20.97 -22.46 -3.08
N THR A 38 -22.22 -22.91 -3.14
CA THR A 38 -23.38 -22.02 -3.37
C THR A 38 -24.20 -21.83 -2.09
N ASN A 39 -24.71 -20.62 -1.88
CA ASN A 39 -25.58 -20.31 -0.74
C ASN A 39 -27.05 -20.73 -1.00
N ALA A 40 -27.93 -20.49 -0.04
CA ALA A 40 -29.35 -20.87 -0.12
C ALA A 40 -30.11 -20.19 -1.27
N ASP A 41 -29.61 -19.05 -1.76
CA ASP A 41 -30.17 -18.30 -2.89
C ASP A 41 -29.54 -18.71 -4.23
N GLY A 42 -28.64 -19.70 -4.24
CA GLY A 42 -27.96 -20.20 -5.43
C GLY A 42 -26.76 -19.36 -5.89
N LYS A 43 -26.34 -18.37 -5.10
CA LYS A 43 -25.15 -17.55 -5.40
C LYS A 43 -23.86 -18.27 -5.01
N ILE A 44 -22.80 -18.06 -5.78
CA ILE A 44 -21.46 -18.55 -5.49
C ILE A 44 -20.89 -17.78 -4.29
N VAL A 45 -20.52 -18.47 -3.23
CA VAL A 45 -19.95 -17.87 -2.03
C VAL A 45 -18.48 -17.52 -2.30
N VAL A 46 -18.10 -16.27 -2.02
CA VAL A 46 -16.74 -15.76 -2.21
C VAL A 46 -16.16 -15.42 -0.83
N THR A 47 -15.14 -16.16 -0.44
CA THR A 47 -14.43 -16.05 0.85
C THR A 47 -12.98 -15.63 0.72
N SER A 48 -12.43 -15.67 -0.49
CA SER A 48 -11.08 -15.21 -0.83
C SER A 48 -11.08 -14.51 -2.21
N GLU A 49 -10.03 -13.75 -2.51
CA GLU A 49 -9.84 -13.15 -3.85
C GLU A 49 -9.76 -14.20 -4.97
N ALA A 50 -9.42 -15.45 -4.63
CA ALA A 50 -9.41 -16.59 -5.54
C ALA A 50 -10.80 -16.91 -6.10
N ASP A 51 -11.83 -16.78 -5.27
CA ASP A 51 -13.19 -17.22 -5.60
C ASP A 51 -13.87 -16.26 -6.59
N LEU A 52 -13.28 -15.10 -6.84
CA LEU A 52 -13.80 -14.12 -7.80
C LEU A 52 -13.42 -14.51 -9.24
N PRO A 53 -14.40 -14.50 -10.17
CA PRO A 53 -14.13 -14.79 -11.57
C PRO A 53 -13.15 -13.76 -12.11
N ARG A 54 -12.22 -14.17 -12.97
CA ARG A 54 -11.39 -13.20 -13.69
C ARG A 54 -12.15 -12.61 -14.87
N THR A 55 -11.79 -11.39 -15.23
CA THR A 55 -12.45 -10.62 -16.28
C THR A 55 -11.40 -10.10 -17.23
N GLU A 56 -11.64 -10.30 -18.51
CA GLU A 56 -10.81 -9.77 -19.59
C GLU A 56 -11.70 -9.02 -20.58
N ILE A 57 -11.46 -7.73 -20.71
CA ILE A 57 -12.17 -6.81 -21.62
C ILE A 57 -11.17 -6.32 -22.66
N ALA A 58 -11.32 -6.74 -23.91
CA ALA A 58 -10.40 -6.33 -24.98
C ALA A 58 -10.63 -4.86 -25.38
N LEU A 59 -9.53 -4.11 -25.48
CA LEU A 59 -9.52 -2.74 -25.95
C LEU A 59 -9.15 -2.69 -27.45
N THR A 60 -9.98 -2.03 -28.24
CA THR A 60 -9.70 -1.83 -29.67
C THR A 60 -8.78 -0.64 -29.97
N LYS A 61 -8.51 0.19 -28.96
CA LYS A 61 -7.71 1.42 -29.03
C LYS A 61 -6.99 1.64 -27.72
N LYS A 62 -5.96 2.48 -27.73
CA LYS A 62 -5.25 2.84 -26.51
C LYS A 62 -6.16 3.56 -25.51
N PRO A 63 -5.94 3.42 -24.19
CA PRO A 63 -6.63 4.19 -23.17
C PRO A 63 -6.75 5.68 -23.49
N SER A 64 -5.66 6.32 -23.92
CA SER A 64 -5.67 7.74 -24.28
C SER A 64 -6.58 8.06 -25.47
N GLU A 65 -6.67 7.16 -26.45
CA GLU A 65 -7.55 7.31 -27.61
C GLU A 65 -9.02 7.03 -27.29
N ILE A 66 -9.28 6.16 -26.31
CA ILE A 66 -10.63 5.87 -25.79
C ILE A 66 -11.14 7.07 -24.99
N VAL A 67 -10.33 7.58 -24.07
CA VAL A 67 -10.73 8.64 -23.11
C VAL A 67 -10.74 10.03 -23.76
N LEU A 68 -9.76 10.35 -24.60
CA LEU A 68 -9.64 11.69 -25.22
C LEU A 68 -10.33 11.78 -26.59
N GLY A 69 -10.90 10.68 -27.08
CA GLY A 69 -11.55 10.60 -28.38
C GLY A 69 -13.08 10.66 -28.28
N ASP A 70 -13.74 11.06 -29.37
CA ASP A 70 -15.22 11.11 -29.45
C ASP A 70 -15.83 9.82 -30.06
N GLY A 71 -15.17 8.68 -29.86
CA GLY A 71 -15.52 7.41 -30.51
C GLY A 71 -16.47 6.51 -29.69
N PRO A 72 -16.98 5.41 -30.26
CA PRO A 72 -17.87 4.48 -29.55
C PRO A 72 -17.13 3.56 -28.56
N GLU A 73 -15.81 3.64 -28.48
CA GLU A 73 -15.00 2.70 -27.70
C GLU A 73 -15.26 2.81 -26.19
N MET A 74 -15.48 4.01 -25.66
CA MET A 74 -15.82 4.19 -24.24
C MET A 74 -17.16 3.53 -23.89
N GLU A 75 -18.18 3.77 -24.70
CA GLU A 75 -19.49 3.13 -24.51
C GLU A 75 -19.41 1.60 -24.64
N THR A 76 -18.53 1.09 -25.51
CA THR A 76 -18.30 -0.35 -25.63
C THR A 76 -17.68 -0.92 -24.34
N LEU A 77 -16.63 -0.27 -23.82
CA LEU A 77 -15.99 -0.62 -22.56
C LEU A 77 -16.98 -0.59 -21.38
N ILE A 78 -17.80 0.47 -21.27
CA ILE A 78 -18.83 0.59 -20.22
C ILE A 78 -19.82 -0.58 -20.28
N ASN A 79 -20.25 -1.00 -21.47
CA ASN A 79 -21.23 -2.08 -21.62
C ASN A 79 -20.67 -3.47 -21.29
N GLU A 80 -19.42 -3.74 -21.68
CA GLU A 80 -18.74 -4.98 -21.30
C GLU A 80 -18.48 -5.02 -19.78
N PHE A 81 -18.00 -3.90 -19.22
CA PHE A 81 -17.77 -3.79 -17.79
C PHE A 81 -19.07 -3.91 -16.97
N ASP A 82 -20.17 -3.33 -17.43
CA ASP A 82 -21.47 -3.45 -16.76
C ASP A 82 -22.00 -4.90 -16.73
N THR A 83 -21.73 -5.68 -17.77
CA THR A 83 -22.07 -7.11 -17.80
C THR A 83 -21.37 -7.85 -16.68
N VAL A 84 -20.07 -7.58 -16.51
CA VAL A 84 -19.23 -8.20 -15.48
C VAL A 84 -19.68 -7.79 -14.08
N VAL A 85 -19.84 -6.49 -13.84
CA VAL A 85 -20.23 -5.97 -12.52
C VAL A 85 -21.63 -6.45 -12.12
N THR A 86 -22.54 -6.53 -13.09
CA THR A 86 -23.89 -7.07 -12.85
C THR A 86 -23.85 -8.56 -12.51
N ASP A 87 -23.03 -9.36 -13.20
CA ASP A 87 -22.82 -10.77 -12.88
C ASP A 87 -22.30 -10.96 -11.44
N LEU A 88 -21.30 -10.17 -11.03
CA LEU A 88 -20.78 -10.20 -9.65
C LEU A 88 -21.87 -9.89 -8.60
N LEU A 89 -22.71 -8.89 -8.84
CA LEU A 89 -23.77 -8.50 -7.91
C LEU A 89 -24.91 -9.52 -7.86
N GLU A 90 -25.25 -10.13 -8.99
CA GLU A 90 -26.38 -11.05 -9.11
C GLU A 90 -26.01 -12.47 -8.65
N ASN A 91 -24.85 -12.98 -9.07
CA ASN A 91 -24.51 -14.40 -8.97
C ASN A 91 -23.49 -14.73 -7.87
N TYR A 92 -22.84 -13.73 -7.26
CA TYR A 92 -21.84 -13.96 -6.21
C TYR A 92 -22.28 -13.37 -4.86
N ASP A 93 -21.96 -14.10 -3.80
CA ASP A 93 -22.15 -13.73 -2.40
C ASP A 93 -20.80 -13.43 -1.76
N ILE A 94 -20.29 -12.23 -2.06
CA ILE A 94 -19.01 -11.71 -1.57
C ILE A 94 -19.14 -11.42 -0.07
N GLN A 95 -18.42 -12.21 0.73
CA GLN A 95 -18.46 -12.10 2.20
C GLN A 95 -17.60 -10.95 2.72
N ASP A 96 -16.48 -10.66 2.05
CA ASP A 96 -15.64 -9.52 2.41
C ASP A 96 -16.35 -8.20 2.09
N LYS A 97 -16.46 -7.33 3.10
CA LYS A 97 -17.20 -6.08 2.97
C LYS A 97 -16.50 -5.06 2.08
N ALA A 98 -15.18 -4.98 2.14
CA ALA A 98 -14.40 -4.04 1.34
C ALA A 98 -14.48 -4.42 -0.14
N THR A 99 -14.29 -5.70 -0.47
CA THR A 99 -14.44 -6.25 -1.81
C THR A 99 -15.86 -6.04 -2.34
N LYS A 100 -16.89 -6.35 -1.54
CA LYS A 100 -18.29 -6.10 -1.93
C LYS A 100 -18.57 -4.61 -2.17
N ARG A 101 -18.02 -3.74 -1.32
CA ARG A 101 -18.11 -2.27 -1.51
C ARG A 101 -17.42 -1.85 -2.80
N GLY A 102 -16.28 -2.44 -3.14
CA GLY A 102 -15.57 -2.24 -4.39
C GLY A 102 -16.44 -2.54 -5.60
N VAL A 103 -17.14 -3.68 -5.63
CA VAL A 103 -18.07 -4.03 -6.72
C VAL A 103 -19.25 -3.04 -6.82
N VAL A 104 -19.79 -2.58 -5.68
CA VAL A 104 -20.83 -1.53 -5.69
C VAL A 104 -20.28 -0.20 -6.21
N SER A 105 -19.03 0.14 -5.90
CA SER A 105 -18.34 1.32 -6.43
C SER A 105 -18.17 1.23 -7.95
N MET A 106 -17.81 0.05 -8.48
CA MET A 106 -17.76 -0.18 -9.93
C MET A 106 -19.11 0.08 -10.59
N LYS A 107 -20.21 -0.42 -9.99
CA LYS A 107 -21.56 -0.16 -10.50
C LYS A 107 -21.90 1.33 -10.48
N ARG A 108 -21.50 2.03 -9.42
CA ARG A 108 -21.68 3.48 -9.30
C ARG A 108 -20.95 4.23 -10.42
N VAL A 109 -19.72 3.85 -10.76
CA VAL A 109 -18.98 4.44 -11.88
C VAL A 109 -19.70 4.22 -13.20
N ILE A 110 -20.24 3.03 -13.46
CA ILE A 110 -21.05 2.75 -14.66
C ILE A 110 -22.30 3.63 -14.72
N LEU A 111 -23.02 3.77 -13.60
CA LEU A 111 -24.23 4.59 -13.52
C LEU A 111 -23.93 6.08 -13.76
N ASN A 112 -22.81 6.57 -13.22
CA ASN A 112 -22.31 7.92 -13.48
C ASN A 112 -22.03 8.14 -14.97
N ALA A 113 -21.28 7.24 -15.62
CA ALA A 113 -20.96 7.34 -17.05
C ALA A 113 -22.21 7.36 -17.94
N ARG A 114 -23.28 6.66 -17.53
CA ARG A 114 -24.56 6.64 -18.25
C ARG A 114 -25.48 7.84 -17.93
N GLY A 115 -25.07 8.71 -17.03
CA GLY A 115 -25.91 9.81 -16.52
C GLY A 115 -27.13 9.33 -15.72
N ASP A 116 -27.09 8.12 -15.17
CA ASP A 116 -28.13 7.62 -14.25
C ASP A 116 -27.87 8.12 -12.84
N TRP A 117 -28.14 9.42 -12.65
CA TRP A 117 -27.91 10.13 -11.40
C TRP A 117 -28.73 9.57 -10.24
N GLN A 118 -29.93 9.05 -10.51
CA GLN A 118 -30.77 8.45 -9.49
C GLN A 118 -30.16 7.11 -9.03
N GLY A 119 -29.70 6.28 -9.96
CA GLY A 119 -28.96 5.06 -9.65
C GLY A 119 -27.69 5.34 -8.84
N VAL A 120 -26.93 6.39 -9.18
CA VAL A 120 -25.74 6.81 -8.40
C VAL A 120 -26.11 7.03 -6.92
N LEU A 121 -27.18 7.78 -6.64
CA LEU A 121 -27.64 8.06 -5.28
C LEU A 121 -28.14 6.82 -4.54
N GLU A 122 -28.65 5.82 -5.25
CA GLU A 122 -29.13 4.56 -4.67
C GLU A 122 -28.00 3.63 -4.24
N THR A 123 -26.77 3.82 -4.75
CA THR A 123 -25.60 3.04 -4.31
C THR A 123 -25.04 3.51 -2.96
N THR A 124 -25.15 4.80 -2.64
CA THR A 124 -24.53 5.40 -1.42
C THR A 124 -24.93 4.71 -0.11
N PRO A 125 -26.24 4.44 0.17
CA PRO A 125 -26.62 3.81 1.43
C PRO A 125 -25.97 2.44 1.64
N LEU A 126 -25.89 1.64 0.57
CA LEU A 126 -25.24 0.33 0.62
C LEU A 126 -23.72 0.46 0.83
N MET A 127 -23.08 1.40 0.15
CA MET A 127 -21.64 1.66 0.36
C MET A 127 -21.35 2.10 1.80
N ARG A 128 -22.21 2.94 2.40
CA ARG A 128 -22.09 3.36 3.81
C ARG A 128 -22.30 2.20 4.79
N GLU A 129 -23.20 1.28 4.48
CA GLU A 129 -23.40 0.07 5.29
C GLU A 129 -22.18 -0.86 5.25
N LEU A 130 -21.53 -0.96 4.08
CA LEU A 130 -20.36 -1.80 3.87
C LEU A 130 -19.05 -1.18 4.36
N ALA A 131 -19.00 0.15 4.51
CA ALA A 131 -17.83 0.85 5.01
C ALA A 131 -17.46 0.40 6.44
N GLY A 132 -16.18 0.07 6.63
CA GLY A 132 -15.65 -0.50 7.87
C GLY A 132 -15.34 0.57 8.89
N LYS A 133 -14.79 1.70 8.43
CA LYS A 133 -14.29 2.79 9.27
C LYS A 133 -15.33 3.93 9.41
N PRO A 134 -15.45 4.60 10.58
CA PRO A 134 -16.34 5.74 10.74
C PRO A 134 -16.09 6.87 9.73
N ALA A 135 -14.84 7.29 9.56
CA ALA A 135 -14.47 8.36 8.62
C ALA A 135 -14.85 8.02 7.17
N GLU A 136 -14.62 6.79 6.76
CA GLU A 136 -15.04 6.29 5.46
C GLU A 136 -16.57 6.37 5.24
N ARG A 137 -17.36 6.04 6.27
CA ARG A 137 -18.82 6.16 6.20
C ARG A 137 -19.25 7.60 5.99
N GLU A 138 -18.62 8.54 6.69
CA GLU A 138 -18.86 9.98 6.55
C GLU A 138 -18.54 10.47 5.14
N MET A 139 -17.39 10.05 4.60
CA MET A 139 -16.89 10.48 3.28
C MET A 139 -17.63 9.84 2.11
N THR A 140 -18.30 8.70 2.32
CA THR A 140 -18.99 7.97 1.26
C THR A 140 -20.06 8.84 0.58
N GLY A 141 -19.89 9.03 -0.72
CA GLY A 141 -20.79 9.79 -1.59
C GLY A 141 -20.55 11.30 -1.62
N LEU A 142 -19.57 11.84 -0.87
CA LEU A 142 -19.38 13.29 -0.68
C LEU A 142 -19.46 14.12 -1.96
N VAL A 143 -18.58 13.84 -2.92
CA VAL A 143 -18.51 14.60 -4.18
C VAL A 143 -19.54 14.09 -5.19
N GLY A 144 -19.62 12.77 -5.37
CA GLY A 144 -20.46 12.18 -6.40
C GLY A 144 -21.97 12.36 -6.16
N ASP A 145 -22.45 12.35 -4.91
CA ASP A 145 -23.88 12.58 -4.62
C ASP A 145 -24.24 14.04 -4.84
N ALA A 146 -23.35 14.96 -4.47
CA ALA A 146 -23.53 16.38 -4.72
C ALA A 146 -23.60 16.66 -6.23
N PHE A 147 -22.72 16.03 -7.01
CA PHE A 147 -22.74 16.12 -8.47
C PHE A 147 -24.05 15.57 -9.05
N ALA A 148 -24.45 14.36 -8.66
CA ALA A 148 -25.67 13.71 -9.12
C ALA A 148 -26.94 14.52 -8.78
N LYS A 149 -27.04 15.07 -7.56
CA LYS A 149 -28.16 15.93 -7.16
C LYS A 149 -28.22 17.22 -7.98
N ALA A 150 -27.07 17.86 -8.21
CA ALA A 150 -27.01 19.04 -9.05
C ALA A 150 -27.44 18.74 -10.49
N ALA A 151 -26.98 17.61 -11.05
CA ALA A 151 -27.33 17.17 -12.39
C ALA A 151 -28.83 16.87 -12.53
N ILE A 152 -29.45 16.25 -11.53
CA ILE A 152 -30.91 16.05 -11.47
C ILE A 152 -31.65 17.39 -11.41
N ALA A 153 -31.17 18.33 -10.60
CA ALA A 153 -31.82 19.61 -10.37
C ALA A 153 -31.79 20.52 -11.61
N THR A 154 -30.70 20.50 -12.38
CA THR A 154 -30.51 21.37 -13.55
C THR A 154 -30.80 20.69 -14.87
N GLY A 155 -30.68 19.36 -14.95
CA GLY A 155 -30.69 18.60 -16.20
C GLY A 155 -29.41 18.76 -17.03
N GLU A 156 -28.35 19.31 -16.44
CA GLU A 156 -27.07 19.63 -17.07
C GLU A 156 -25.93 19.22 -16.14
N THR A 157 -24.74 18.88 -16.66
CA THR A 157 -23.53 18.56 -15.88
C THR A 157 -22.45 19.64 -15.98
N SER A 158 -22.78 20.77 -16.59
CA SER A 158 -21.87 21.89 -16.80
C SER A 158 -22.63 23.22 -16.88
N GLY A 159 -21.89 24.33 -16.92
CA GLY A 159 -22.47 25.68 -16.99
C GLY A 159 -22.83 26.26 -15.62
N ASP A 160 -23.09 27.57 -15.59
CA ASP A 160 -23.22 28.34 -14.35
C ASP A 160 -24.31 27.84 -13.40
N ALA A 161 -25.44 27.37 -13.96
CA ALA A 161 -26.55 26.84 -13.20
C ALA A 161 -26.15 25.54 -12.46
N PHE A 162 -25.51 24.62 -13.18
CA PHE A 162 -24.97 23.39 -12.59
C PHE A 162 -23.88 23.70 -11.57
N SER A 163 -22.89 24.54 -11.89
CA SER A 163 -21.80 24.91 -10.96
C SER A 163 -22.35 25.44 -9.64
N THR A 164 -23.36 26.30 -9.70
CA THR A 164 -24.00 26.88 -8.51
C THR A 164 -24.74 25.81 -7.69
N ALA A 165 -25.49 24.94 -8.36
CA ALA A 165 -26.20 23.85 -7.69
C ALA A 165 -25.22 22.85 -7.06
N PHE A 166 -24.15 22.48 -7.78
CA PHE A 166 -23.15 21.53 -7.31
C PHE A 166 -22.39 22.05 -6.09
N GLN A 167 -21.93 23.31 -6.11
CA GLN A 167 -21.30 23.92 -4.94
C GLN A 167 -22.24 23.93 -3.73
N SER A 168 -23.52 24.25 -3.95
CA SER A 168 -24.54 24.25 -2.89
C SER A 168 -24.77 22.86 -2.30
N GLU A 169 -24.89 21.83 -3.14
CA GLU A 169 -25.09 20.44 -2.70
C GLU A 169 -23.85 19.88 -2.00
N LEU A 170 -22.64 20.24 -2.47
CA LEU A 170 -21.39 19.86 -1.83
C LEU A 170 -21.26 20.48 -0.44
N ALA A 171 -21.52 21.79 -0.31
CA ALA A 171 -21.52 22.48 0.98
C ALA A 171 -22.55 21.89 1.95
N ALA A 172 -23.75 21.55 1.45
CA ALA A 172 -24.78 20.90 2.24
C ALA A 172 -24.35 19.50 2.72
N SER A 173 -23.65 18.74 1.88
CA SER A 173 -23.14 17.40 2.22
C SER A 173 -22.01 17.49 3.26
N LEU A 174 -21.06 18.41 3.06
CA LEU A 174 -19.98 18.72 4.01
C LEU A 174 -20.49 19.15 5.38
N ALA A 175 -21.59 19.91 5.43
CA ALA A 175 -22.20 20.33 6.69
C ALA A 175 -22.75 19.16 7.53
N THR A 176 -22.97 18.00 6.92
CA THR A 176 -23.41 16.78 7.62
C THR A 176 -22.26 15.93 8.16
N ILE A 177 -21.05 16.11 7.64
CA ILE A 177 -19.86 15.35 8.05
C ILE A 177 -19.38 15.84 9.42
N ASP A 178 -19.13 14.89 10.31
CA ASP A 178 -18.35 15.14 11.53
C ASP A 178 -16.87 15.28 11.16
N VAL A 179 -16.43 16.54 11.08
CA VAL A 179 -15.06 16.88 10.72
C VAL A 179 -14.05 16.33 11.74
N ASN A 180 -14.43 16.07 12.99
CA ASN A 180 -13.50 15.48 13.95
C ASN A 180 -13.20 14.01 13.64
N ILE A 181 -14.12 13.31 12.98
CA ILE A 181 -13.96 11.91 12.60
C ILE A 181 -13.25 11.78 11.25
N ALA A 182 -13.56 12.65 10.28
CA ALA A 182 -13.11 12.52 8.89
C ALA A 182 -12.11 13.60 8.45
N ARG A 183 -11.38 14.23 9.39
CA ARG A 183 -10.48 15.35 9.08
C ARG A 183 -9.41 14.94 8.07
N ASP A 184 -8.74 13.84 8.33
CA ASP A 184 -7.59 13.38 7.54
C ASP A 184 -8.04 13.02 6.12
N GLU A 185 -9.17 12.33 5.99
CA GLU A 185 -9.75 12.01 4.68
C GLU A 185 -10.20 13.27 3.94
N LEU A 186 -10.73 14.29 4.63
CA LEU A 186 -11.07 15.58 4.03
C LEU A 186 -9.81 16.33 3.56
N GLN A 187 -8.72 16.33 4.35
CA GLN A 187 -7.45 16.94 3.98
C GLN A 187 -6.81 16.22 2.78
N ALA A 188 -6.76 14.89 2.81
CA ALA A 188 -6.28 14.07 1.70
C ALA A 188 -7.12 14.30 0.43
N THR A 189 -8.45 14.30 0.55
CA THR A 189 -9.36 14.60 -0.57
C THR A 189 -9.11 16.01 -1.11
N ARG A 190 -8.98 17.03 -0.26
CA ARG A 190 -8.65 18.40 -0.68
C ARG A 190 -7.32 18.44 -1.44
N GLY A 191 -6.28 17.80 -0.91
CA GLY A 191 -4.97 17.72 -1.55
C GLY A 191 -5.03 17.08 -2.95
N GLN A 192 -5.79 15.98 -3.09
CA GLN A 192 -6.03 15.34 -4.38
C GLN A 192 -6.73 16.28 -5.38
N MET A 193 -7.73 17.05 -4.92
CA MET A 193 -8.45 18.02 -5.76
C MET A 193 -7.55 19.21 -6.19
N GLN A 194 -6.49 19.51 -5.44
CA GLN A 194 -5.49 20.52 -5.82
C GLN A 194 -4.47 19.99 -6.84
N LEU A 195 -4.23 18.67 -6.82
CA LEU A 195 -3.25 17.99 -7.66
C LEU A 195 -3.78 17.72 -9.08
N VAL A 196 -4.98 17.15 -9.16
CA VAL A 196 -5.53 16.63 -10.41
C VAL A 196 -5.97 17.75 -11.34
N ASN A 197 -5.51 17.66 -12.60
CA ASN A 197 -5.91 18.57 -13.68
C ASN A 197 -5.84 17.83 -15.03
N ALA A 198 -6.42 18.41 -16.08
CA ALA A 198 -6.51 17.79 -17.39
C ALA A 198 -5.13 17.41 -18.00
N ASN A 199 -4.10 18.26 -17.82
CA ASN A 199 -2.76 17.95 -18.33
C ASN A 199 -2.16 16.74 -17.63
N LEU A 200 -2.30 16.66 -16.30
CA LEU A 200 -1.81 15.53 -15.51
C LEU A 200 -2.47 14.22 -15.92
N LEU A 201 -3.80 14.23 -16.15
CA LEU A 201 -4.55 13.06 -16.59
C LEU A 201 -4.15 12.63 -18.00
N GLU A 202 -3.97 13.57 -18.93
CA GLU A 202 -3.48 13.28 -20.28
C GLU A 202 -2.05 12.72 -20.27
N ALA A 203 -1.17 13.29 -19.44
CA ALA A 203 0.19 12.80 -19.25
C ALA A 203 0.21 11.37 -18.67
N ALA A 204 -0.64 11.07 -17.69
CA ALA A 204 -0.78 9.73 -17.13
C ALA A 204 -1.30 8.74 -18.18
N LEU A 205 -2.35 9.09 -18.93
CA LEU A 205 -2.90 8.22 -19.98
C LEU A 205 -1.83 7.84 -21.01
N LYS A 206 -1.12 8.83 -21.56
CA LYS A 206 -0.15 8.61 -22.64
C LYS A 206 1.19 8.06 -22.16
N GLY A 207 1.64 8.50 -20.99
CA GLY A 207 2.95 8.14 -20.44
C GLY A 207 2.94 6.78 -19.76
N GLN A 208 1.82 6.39 -19.15
CA GLN A 208 1.75 5.23 -18.26
C GLN A 208 0.72 4.19 -18.70
N PHE A 209 -0.55 4.58 -18.85
CA PHE A 209 -1.62 3.62 -19.15
C PHE A 209 -1.46 3.00 -20.54
N ASP A 210 -1.20 3.83 -21.55
CA ASP A 210 -1.00 3.39 -22.94
C ASP A 210 0.12 2.35 -23.03
N PRO A 211 1.37 2.62 -22.59
CA PRO A 211 2.43 1.63 -22.63
C PRO A 211 2.15 0.36 -21.81
N ALA A 212 1.59 0.49 -20.60
CA ALA A 212 1.32 -0.65 -19.72
C ALA A 212 0.30 -1.61 -20.34
N ILE A 213 -0.79 -1.08 -20.87
CA ILE A 213 -1.86 -1.87 -21.48
C ILE A 213 -1.44 -2.40 -22.85
N GLU A 214 -0.63 -1.65 -23.62
CA GLU A 214 -0.01 -2.18 -24.84
C GLU A 214 0.92 -3.35 -24.55
N GLN A 215 1.75 -3.25 -23.51
CA GLN A 215 2.67 -4.32 -23.10
C GLN A 215 1.90 -5.57 -22.66
N ALA A 216 0.78 -5.37 -21.98
CA ALA A 216 -0.06 -6.45 -21.54
C ALA A 216 -0.84 -7.13 -22.69
N GLY A 217 -1.10 -6.44 -23.81
CA GLY A 217 -1.73 -7.02 -24.99
C GLY A 217 -3.06 -6.38 -25.42
N MET A 218 -3.41 -5.22 -24.86
CA MET A 218 -4.66 -4.49 -25.14
C MET A 218 -5.94 -5.13 -24.58
N VAL A 219 -5.90 -5.67 -23.37
CA VAL A 219 -7.07 -6.08 -22.57
C VAL A 219 -7.03 -5.35 -21.22
N VAL A 220 -8.20 -5.16 -20.61
CA VAL A 220 -8.37 -4.63 -19.24
C VAL A 220 -9.12 -5.58 -18.32
N ASP A 221 -8.66 -5.71 -17.08
CA ASP A 221 -9.41 -6.40 -16.04
C ASP A 221 -10.44 -5.44 -15.45
N ARG A 222 -11.12 -5.85 -14.37
CA ARG A 222 -12.09 -4.95 -13.71
C ARG A 222 -11.44 -3.65 -13.23
N GLY A 223 -10.21 -3.71 -12.73
CA GLY A 223 -9.48 -2.56 -12.24
C GLY A 223 -9.07 -1.63 -13.38
N GLY A 224 -8.53 -2.17 -14.47
CA GLY A 224 -8.16 -1.40 -15.66
C GLY A 224 -9.38 -0.74 -16.32
N ALA A 225 -10.50 -1.45 -16.44
CA ALA A 225 -11.75 -0.88 -16.95
C ALA A 225 -12.28 0.24 -16.04
N LEU A 226 -12.28 0.01 -14.72
CA LEU A 226 -12.64 1.02 -13.72
C LEU A 226 -11.75 2.26 -13.83
N SER A 227 -10.43 2.09 -13.98
CA SER A 227 -9.48 3.19 -14.12
C SER A 227 -9.76 4.02 -15.38
N ILE A 228 -9.94 3.37 -16.55
CA ILE A 228 -10.19 4.09 -17.81
C ILE A 228 -11.49 4.91 -17.75
N ILE A 229 -12.59 4.29 -17.31
CA ILE A 229 -13.89 4.98 -17.17
C ILE A 229 -13.80 6.07 -16.09
N GLY A 230 -13.10 5.80 -14.99
CA GLY A 230 -12.90 6.76 -13.90
C GLY A 230 -12.07 7.98 -14.32
N ILE A 231 -11.07 7.82 -15.18
CA ILE A 231 -10.27 8.94 -15.70
C ILE A 231 -11.13 9.87 -16.57
N GLU A 232 -11.99 9.33 -17.44
CA GLU A 232 -12.94 10.15 -18.21
C GLU A 232 -13.83 10.99 -17.27
N GLN A 233 -14.42 10.37 -16.26
CA GLN A 233 -15.24 11.08 -15.26
C GLN A 233 -14.44 12.15 -14.50
N THR A 234 -13.17 11.87 -14.23
CA THR A 234 -12.28 12.83 -13.57
C THR A 234 -11.96 14.02 -14.48
N ILE A 235 -11.84 13.80 -15.81
CA ILE A 235 -11.70 14.88 -16.79
C ILE A 235 -12.97 15.76 -16.81
N GLU A 236 -14.15 15.15 -16.77
CA GLU A 236 -15.41 15.91 -16.68
C GLU A 236 -15.52 16.72 -15.38
N LEU A 237 -14.99 16.18 -14.28
CA LEU A 237 -14.98 16.83 -12.98
C LEU A 237 -13.86 17.89 -12.85
N ALA A 238 -12.81 17.81 -13.67
CA ALA A 238 -11.62 18.67 -13.61
C ALA A 238 -11.91 20.18 -13.50
N PRO A 239 -12.88 20.77 -14.24
CA PRO A 239 -13.22 22.18 -14.12
C PRO A 239 -13.72 22.60 -12.74
N PHE A 240 -14.23 21.66 -11.93
CA PHE A 240 -14.80 21.91 -10.61
C PHE A 240 -13.83 21.63 -9.47
N MET A 241 -12.71 20.95 -9.72
CA MET A 241 -11.75 20.55 -8.67
C MET A 241 -11.27 21.72 -7.79
N PRO A 242 -10.95 22.92 -8.34
CA PRO A 242 -10.59 24.06 -7.49
C PRO A 242 -11.72 24.48 -6.54
N MET A 243 -12.97 24.47 -7.02
CA MET A 243 -14.15 24.79 -6.20
C MET A 243 -14.37 23.71 -5.12
N ILE A 244 -14.18 22.43 -5.45
CA ILE A 244 -14.29 21.33 -4.49
C ILE A 244 -13.24 21.50 -3.39
N ALA A 245 -11.98 21.71 -3.75
CA ALA A 245 -10.88 21.93 -2.81
C ALA A 245 -11.14 23.15 -1.89
N GLU A 246 -11.62 24.27 -2.45
CA GLU A 246 -11.97 25.47 -1.69
C GLU A 246 -13.13 25.21 -0.73
N THR A 247 -14.17 24.49 -1.16
CA THR A 247 -15.35 24.19 -0.34
C THR A 247 -15.00 23.24 0.82
N ILE A 248 -14.16 22.23 0.57
CA ILE A 248 -13.62 21.35 1.62
C ILE A 248 -12.75 22.16 2.59
N GLY A 249 -11.87 23.03 2.07
CA GLY A 249 -11.04 23.92 2.88
C GLY A 249 -11.87 24.82 3.81
N ALA A 250 -12.90 25.46 3.28
CA ALA A 250 -13.82 26.28 4.07
C ALA A 250 -14.50 25.48 5.19
N ARG A 251 -14.90 24.23 4.93
CA ARG A 251 -15.47 23.34 5.96
C ARG A 251 -14.45 22.97 7.04
N LEU A 252 -13.22 22.67 6.65
CA LEU A 252 -12.13 22.39 7.59
C LEU A 252 -11.81 23.60 8.48
N ASP A 253 -11.92 24.82 7.95
CA ASP A 253 -11.69 26.07 8.71
C ASP A 253 -12.81 26.39 9.71
N GLU A 254 -14.05 25.96 9.45
CA GLU A 254 -15.20 26.14 10.37
C GLU A 254 -15.07 25.34 11.66
N VAL A 255 -14.40 24.19 11.60
CA VAL A 255 -14.15 23.31 12.73
C VAL A 255 -12.65 23.36 12.98
N PRO A 256 -12.14 24.21 13.89
CA PRO A 256 -10.73 24.22 14.22
C PRO A 256 -10.29 22.82 14.62
N GLU A 257 -9.08 22.45 14.21
CA GLU A 257 -8.46 21.22 14.67
C GLU A 257 -8.47 21.21 16.21
N ALA A 258 -9.00 20.14 16.79
CA ALA A 258 -8.89 19.94 18.22
C ALA A 258 -7.41 19.91 18.58
N GLU A 259 -7.05 20.36 19.78
CA GLU A 259 -5.68 20.19 20.24
C GLU A 259 -5.40 18.68 20.28
N SER A 260 -4.56 18.20 19.35
CA SER A 260 -4.10 16.82 19.28
C SER A 260 -3.56 16.43 20.65
N VAL A 261 -4.16 15.38 21.24
CA VAL A 261 -3.66 14.81 22.48
C VAL A 261 -2.71 13.71 22.08
N ASP A 262 -1.42 13.99 22.21
CA ASP A 262 -0.39 12.99 22.00
C ASP A 262 -0.46 11.91 23.09
N LEU A 263 -1.17 10.83 22.78
CA LEU A 263 -1.29 9.63 23.61
C LEU A 263 -0.18 8.63 23.31
N TRP A 264 0.57 8.81 22.22
CA TRP A 264 1.69 7.96 21.84
C TRP A 264 2.95 8.24 22.66
N THR A 265 3.45 9.49 22.66
CA THR A 265 4.73 9.82 23.30
C THR A 265 4.81 9.39 24.77
N PRO A 266 3.76 9.56 25.61
CA PRO A 266 3.78 9.09 27.00
C PRO A 266 4.00 7.57 27.18
N ARG A 267 3.76 6.77 26.14
CA ARG A 267 3.94 5.31 26.16
C ARG A 267 5.37 4.89 25.89
N THR A 268 6.13 5.74 25.21
CA THR A 268 7.51 5.45 24.80
C THR A 268 8.42 5.29 26.02
N ALA A 269 9.55 4.61 25.82
CA ALA A 269 10.53 4.36 26.85
C ALA A 269 11.92 4.30 26.26
N THR A 270 12.91 4.64 27.08
CA THR A 270 14.32 4.69 26.68
C THR A 270 15.14 3.68 27.48
N VAL A 271 15.97 2.89 26.78
CA VAL A 271 17.01 2.04 27.38
C VAL A 271 18.35 2.71 27.15
N ARG A 272 19.06 3.04 28.24
CA ARG A 272 20.36 3.75 28.23
C ARG A 272 21.55 2.82 28.45
N GLU A 273 21.31 1.79 29.24
CA GLU A 273 22.29 0.79 29.67
C GLU A 273 21.59 -0.57 29.64
N GLY A 274 22.32 -1.63 29.35
CA GLY A 274 21.77 -2.97 29.16
C GLY A 274 22.76 -3.85 28.41
N GLU A 275 22.33 -5.06 28.07
CA GLU A 275 23.05 -5.89 27.10
C GLU A 275 22.88 -5.33 25.69
N GLU A 276 23.94 -5.39 24.90
CA GLU A 276 23.87 -5.01 23.48
C GLU A 276 22.93 -5.97 22.75
N VAL A 277 21.99 -5.42 21.98
CA VAL A 277 21.00 -6.20 21.24
C VAL A 277 21.09 -5.88 19.76
N ILE A 278 21.13 -6.91 18.92
CA ILE A 278 21.13 -6.74 17.47
C ILE A 278 19.68 -6.75 16.98
N VAL A 279 19.27 -5.64 16.37
CA VAL A 279 17.98 -5.46 15.69
C VAL A 279 18.27 -5.47 14.19
N ALA A 280 17.79 -6.50 13.50
CA ALA A 280 17.92 -6.57 12.06
C ALA A 280 16.83 -5.78 11.35
N VAL A 281 17.21 -5.03 10.32
CA VAL A 281 16.30 -4.32 9.43
C VAL A 281 16.38 -5.03 8.09
N TRP A 282 15.31 -5.76 7.74
CA TRP A 282 15.19 -6.43 6.45
C TRP A 282 14.37 -5.56 5.51
N ASP A 283 15.06 -4.83 4.63
CA ASP A 283 14.48 -3.74 3.85
C ASP A 283 15.37 -3.37 2.63
N THR A 284 15.22 -2.17 2.09
CA THR A 284 15.92 -1.63 0.92
C THR A 284 17.34 -1.11 1.20
N GLY A 285 17.75 -1.03 2.46
CA GLY A 285 19.11 -0.67 2.87
C GLY A 285 19.18 0.36 3.99
N VAL A 286 20.37 0.51 4.59
CA VAL A 286 20.61 1.41 5.73
C VAL A 286 21.88 2.24 5.54
N ASP A 287 21.79 3.54 5.82
CA ASP A 287 22.89 4.49 5.66
C ASP A 287 23.75 4.45 6.91
N SER A 288 24.86 3.72 6.81
CA SER A 288 25.81 3.55 7.89
C SER A 288 26.39 4.87 8.40
N THR A 289 26.43 5.92 7.56
CA THR A 289 26.92 7.24 7.97
C THR A 289 25.92 7.99 8.85
N VAL A 290 24.62 7.73 8.68
CA VAL A 290 23.55 8.31 9.50
C VAL A 290 23.40 7.55 10.82
N GLN A 291 23.50 6.22 10.78
CA GLN A 291 23.43 5.39 11.99
C GLN A 291 24.72 5.44 12.82
N GLY A 292 25.88 5.63 12.19
CA GLY A 292 27.18 5.75 12.85
C GLY A 292 27.49 4.53 13.72
N ASP A 293 27.83 4.79 14.99
CA ASP A 293 28.20 3.75 15.96
C ASP A 293 27.04 2.78 16.28
N ARG A 294 25.81 3.06 15.85
CA ARG A 294 24.67 2.12 15.97
C ARG A 294 24.72 0.99 14.97
N MET A 295 25.53 1.06 13.92
CA MET A 295 25.65 -0.08 13.01
C MET A 295 26.33 -1.25 13.72
N TRP A 296 25.75 -2.44 13.59
CA TRP A 296 26.41 -3.69 13.92
C TRP A 296 27.65 -3.85 13.04
N VAL A 297 28.73 -4.41 13.58
CA VAL A 297 29.97 -4.62 12.83
C VAL A 297 30.26 -6.11 12.74
N ASN A 298 30.43 -6.61 11.51
CA ASN A 298 30.75 -8.01 11.27
C ASN A 298 32.08 -8.37 11.97
N PRO A 299 32.07 -9.31 12.93
CA PRO A 299 33.29 -9.72 13.64
C PRO A 299 34.22 -10.57 12.76
N SER A 300 33.71 -11.13 11.65
CA SER A 300 34.49 -11.89 10.68
C SER A 300 35.01 -11.00 9.55
N SER A 301 36.24 -11.22 9.12
CA SER A 301 36.77 -10.69 7.86
C SER A 301 36.54 -11.62 6.67
N ASP A 302 36.04 -12.84 6.91
CA ASP A 302 35.90 -13.91 5.91
C ASP A 302 34.43 -14.43 5.89
N GLY A 303 33.80 -14.45 4.70
CA GLY A 303 32.43 -14.96 4.48
C GLY A 303 31.47 -13.94 3.83
N PRO A 304 30.28 -14.37 3.35
CA PRO A 304 29.25 -13.46 2.85
C PRO A 304 28.67 -12.66 4.03
N GLY A 305 28.68 -11.34 3.91
CA GLY A 305 28.31 -10.42 4.99
C GLY A 305 29.27 -9.24 5.03
N TYR A 306 28.80 -8.09 4.57
CA TYR A 306 29.51 -6.82 4.61
C TYR A 306 29.76 -6.37 6.04
N ALA A 307 30.50 -5.26 6.16
CA ALA A 307 30.82 -4.66 7.44
C ALA A 307 29.61 -4.54 8.40
N HIS A 308 28.39 -4.41 7.88
CA HIS A 308 27.19 -4.16 8.68
C HIS A 308 25.97 -5.07 8.40
N GLY A 309 26.14 -6.17 7.66
CA GLY A 309 25.00 -7.04 7.33
C GLY A 309 25.16 -7.81 6.02
N ILE A 310 24.04 -8.17 5.38
CA ILE A 310 24.00 -8.98 4.14
C ILE A 310 23.13 -8.28 3.09
N ALA A 311 23.46 -8.44 1.80
CA ALA A 311 22.75 -7.79 0.72
C ALA A 311 22.59 -8.69 -0.50
N PHE A 312 21.47 -8.50 -1.17
CA PHE A 312 21.10 -9.22 -2.38
C PHE A 312 20.71 -8.23 -3.48
N GLY A 313 21.05 -8.59 -4.72
CA GLY A 313 20.63 -7.87 -5.91
C GLY A 313 19.19 -8.18 -6.31
N PRO A 314 18.69 -7.56 -7.40
CA PRO A 314 17.35 -7.83 -7.94
C PRO A 314 17.13 -9.29 -8.38
N ASP A 315 18.21 -10.04 -8.61
CA ASP A 315 18.23 -11.47 -8.96
C ASP A 315 18.38 -12.40 -7.73
N PHE A 316 18.28 -11.82 -6.53
CA PHE A 316 18.48 -12.48 -5.25
C PHE A 316 19.85 -13.16 -5.09
N GLN A 317 20.85 -12.76 -5.89
CA GLN A 317 22.23 -13.17 -5.67
C GLN A 317 22.90 -12.24 -4.67
N LEU A 318 23.85 -12.77 -3.90
CA LEU A 318 24.66 -11.98 -2.97
C LEU A 318 25.46 -10.92 -3.73
N GLU A 319 25.37 -9.66 -3.31
CA GLU A 319 26.03 -8.52 -3.97
C GLU A 319 27.10 -7.89 -3.09
N ASP A 320 28.32 -7.73 -3.61
CA ASP A 320 29.43 -7.01 -2.97
C ASP A 320 29.23 -5.48 -3.01
N GLY A 321 29.06 -4.80 -1.87
CA GLY A 321 28.98 -3.32 -1.87
C GLY A 321 28.43 -2.67 -0.59
N ASP A 322 28.35 -1.33 -0.63
CA ASP A 322 27.65 -0.57 0.40
C ASP A 322 26.17 -1.01 0.46
N LEU A 323 25.64 -1.12 1.67
CA LEU A 323 24.33 -1.68 1.93
C LEU A 323 23.15 -0.78 1.50
N ILE A 324 23.43 0.38 0.92
CA ILE A 324 22.46 1.12 0.11
C ILE A 324 23.07 1.29 -1.29
N THR A 325 22.42 0.71 -2.29
CA THR A 325 22.84 0.84 -3.70
C THR A 325 21.83 1.60 -4.53
N GLU A 326 20.55 1.54 -4.17
CA GLU A 326 19.48 2.25 -4.87
C GLU A 326 19.75 3.76 -4.80
N GLY A 327 19.40 4.51 -5.85
CA GLY A 327 19.59 5.97 -5.87
C GLY A 327 21.02 6.47 -6.11
N ALA A 328 22.04 5.61 -6.25
CA ALA A 328 23.41 6.05 -6.59
C ALA A 328 23.47 6.84 -7.90
N ASP A 329 22.72 6.39 -8.92
CA ASP A 329 22.58 7.10 -10.21
C ASP A 329 21.77 8.40 -10.10
N TYR A 330 21.06 8.59 -8.98
CA TYR A 330 20.24 9.75 -8.66
C TYR A 330 20.86 10.64 -7.57
N ALA A 331 22.11 10.39 -7.17
CA ALA A 331 22.75 11.09 -6.06
C ALA A 331 22.71 12.62 -6.22
N ASP A 332 22.96 13.13 -7.44
CA ASP A 332 22.90 14.57 -7.74
C ASP A 332 21.47 15.16 -7.74
N GLN A 333 20.44 14.31 -7.79
CA GLN A 333 19.03 14.70 -7.83
C GLN A 333 18.32 14.49 -6.48
N MET A 334 18.97 13.79 -5.54
CA MET A 334 18.28 13.23 -4.38
C MET A 334 17.76 14.30 -3.41
N ASP A 335 18.46 15.44 -3.29
CA ASP A 335 17.97 16.59 -2.52
C ASP A 335 16.63 17.11 -3.06
N GLY A 336 16.48 17.20 -4.38
CA GLY A 336 15.23 17.61 -5.02
C GLY A 336 14.13 16.55 -4.89
N LEU A 337 14.49 15.27 -4.91
CA LEU A 337 13.54 14.18 -4.71
C LEU A 337 13.03 14.11 -3.26
N TYR A 338 13.87 14.42 -2.28
CA TYR A 338 13.42 14.60 -0.89
C TYR A 338 12.41 15.74 -0.74
N ASP A 339 12.67 16.88 -1.37
CA ASP A 339 11.72 18.00 -1.36
C ASP A 339 10.42 17.63 -2.06
N THR A 340 10.49 16.83 -3.13
CA THR A 340 9.32 16.31 -3.85
C THR A 340 8.51 15.35 -2.99
N ILE A 341 9.15 14.41 -2.31
CA ILE A 341 8.50 13.49 -1.35
C ILE A 341 7.84 14.30 -0.23
N LYS A 342 8.58 15.25 0.36
CA LYS A 342 8.05 16.11 1.42
C LYS A 342 6.85 16.91 0.93
N GLY A 343 6.91 17.50 -0.26
CA GLY A 343 5.81 18.28 -0.82
C GLY A 343 4.54 17.46 -1.06
N SER A 344 4.70 16.20 -1.50
CA SER A 344 3.58 15.26 -1.63
C SER A 344 2.95 14.90 -0.28
N LEU A 345 3.78 14.68 0.76
CA LEU A 345 3.32 14.39 2.12
C LEU A 345 2.63 15.60 2.75
N ASP A 346 3.21 16.79 2.63
CA ASP A 346 2.63 18.04 3.12
C ASP A 346 1.29 18.33 2.43
N LEU A 347 1.15 18.03 1.14
CA LEU A 347 -0.11 18.13 0.43
C LEU A 347 -1.20 17.25 1.05
N GLN A 348 -0.86 16.00 1.38
CA GLN A 348 -1.79 15.03 1.97
C GLN A 348 -2.19 15.42 3.40
N ALA A 349 -1.24 15.90 4.18
CA ALA A 349 -1.45 16.39 5.55
C ALA A 349 -2.11 17.79 5.60
N GLY A 350 -2.42 18.40 4.45
CA GLY A 350 -3.00 19.74 4.39
C GLY A 350 -2.08 20.85 4.92
N LEU A 351 -0.77 20.61 4.93
CA LEU A 351 0.24 21.56 5.42
C LEU A 351 0.58 22.61 4.34
N GLU A 352 0.87 23.83 4.78
CA GLU A 352 1.34 24.90 3.89
C GLU A 352 2.87 24.94 3.92
N SER A 353 3.51 24.66 2.78
CA SER A 353 4.97 24.63 2.64
C SER A 353 5.43 24.99 1.23
N ALA A 354 6.68 25.43 1.10
CA ALA A 354 7.27 25.72 -0.20
C ALA A 354 7.45 24.45 -1.04
N GLU A 355 7.72 23.32 -0.38
CA GLU A 355 7.85 22.01 -0.99
C GLU A 355 6.52 21.53 -1.58
N LYS A 356 5.39 21.74 -0.89
CA LYS A 356 4.06 21.45 -1.44
C LYS A 356 3.79 22.28 -2.69
N ASP A 357 4.03 23.59 -2.63
CA ASP A 357 3.79 24.48 -3.77
C ASP A 357 4.64 24.07 -4.98
N ALA A 358 5.90 23.69 -4.75
CA ALA A 358 6.80 23.19 -5.80
C ALA A 358 6.36 21.83 -6.37
N PHE A 359 5.88 20.92 -5.50
CA PHE A 359 5.33 19.63 -5.92
C PHE A 359 4.09 19.82 -6.80
N LEU A 360 3.12 20.62 -6.36
CA LEU A 360 1.93 20.95 -7.14
C LEU A 360 2.29 21.58 -8.49
N GLN A 361 3.24 22.52 -8.51
CA GLN A 361 3.69 23.15 -9.75
C GLN A 361 4.33 22.13 -10.71
N THR A 362 5.13 21.20 -10.21
CA THR A 362 5.72 20.11 -11.02
C THR A 362 4.62 19.26 -11.64
N MET A 363 3.70 18.76 -10.83
CA MET A 363 2.63 17.87 -11.27
C MET A 363 1.61 18.56 -12.20
N GLN A 364 1.41 19.87 -12.08
CA GLN A 364 0.53 20.63 -12.97
C GLN A 364 1.10 20.83 -14.38
N ASN A 365 2.42 20.70 -14.55
CA ASN A 365 3.12 20.97 -15.81
C ASN A 365 3.80 19.73 -16.40
N ILE A 366 3.62 18.56 -15.79
CA ILE A 366 4.21 17.32 -16.26
C ILE A 366 3.59 16.90 -17.60
N ASP A 367 4.43 16.42 -18.52
CA ASP A 367 4.00 15.84 -19.80
C ASP A 367 4.12 14.31 -19.77
N ALA A 368 3.75 13.66 -20.87
CA ALA A 368 3.72 12.20 -20.95
C ALA A 368 5.11 11.57 -20.74
N ASP A 369 6.16 12.15 -21.33
CA ASP A 369 7.54 11.67 -21.17
C ASP A 369 8.00 11.90 -19.72
N GLY A 370 7.72 13.08 -19.17
CA GLY A 370 8.05 13.44 -17.79
C GLY A 370 7.33 12.57 -16.75
N MET A 371 6.15 12.05 -17.05
CA MET A 371 5.39 11.18 -16.13
C MET A 371 6.15 9.89 -15.79
N MET A 372 6.71 9.23 -16.80
CA MET A 372 7.46 7.98 -16.60
C MET A 372 8.77 8.21 -15.84
N ASP A 373 9.50 9.27 -16.21
CA ASP A 373 10.72 9.67 -15.52
C ASP A 373 10.44 10.05 -14.06
N PHE A 374 9.35 10.79 -13.83
CA PHE A 374 8.89 11.15 -12.49
C PHE A 374 8.58 9.91 -11.67
N GLN A 375 7.76 8.98 -12.19
CA GLN A 375 7.41 7.75 -11.49
C GLN A 375 8.66 6.93 -11.13
N LYS A 376 9.57 6.73 -12.09
CA LYS A 376 10.83 6.04 -11.84
C LYS A 376 11.65 6.73 -10.75
N SER A 377 11.77 8.06 -10.82
CA SER A 377 12.54 8.84 -9.83
C SER A 377 11.95 8.75 -8.42
N ILE A 378 10.62 8.74 -8.30
CA ILE A 378 9.92 8.58 -7.02
C ILE A 378 10.04 7.16 -6.48
N THR A 379 9.97 6.13 -7.33
CA THR A 379 10.20 4.74 -6.91
C THR A 379 11.63 4.57 -6.40
N VAL A 380 12.63 5.07 -7.13
CA VAL A 380 14.04 5.02 -6.70
C VAL A 380 14.23 5.76 -5.38
N ALA A 381 13.71 6.99 -5.27
CA ALA A 381 13.84 7.76 -4.04
C ALA A 381 13.10 7.11 -2.86
N SER A 382 11.93 6.52 -3.10
CA SER A 382 11.16 5.81 -2.08
C SER A 382 11.93 4.61 -1.55
N ASN A 383 12.49 3.78 -2.44
CA ASN A 383 13.31 2.65 -2.01
C ASN A 383 14.58 3.15 -1.28
N TYR A 384 15.23 4.19 -1.79
CA TYR A 384 16.42 4.79 -1.16
C TYR A 384 16.18 5.27 0.28
N VAL A 385 15.02 5.89 0.56
CA VAL A 385 14.72 6.41 1.90
C VAL A 385 14.20 5.38 2.88
N HIS A 386 13.54 4.32 2.38
CA HIS A 386 12.66 3.49 3.19
C HIS A 386 13.39 2.73 4.29
N GLY A 387 14.34 1.85 3.94
CA GLY A 387 15.07 1.05 4.93
C GLY A 387 15.84 1.89 5.96
N GLN A 388 16.39 3.03 5.55
CA GLN A 388 17.09 3.93 6.47
C GLN A 388 16.12 4.61 7.45
N HIS A 389 14.94 5.04 7.01
CA HIS A 389 13.91 5.60 7.89
C HIS A 389 13.42 4.56 8.90
N VAL A 390 13.15 3.33 8.43
CA VAL A 390 12.80 2.16 9.25
C VAL A 390 13.87 1.87 10.30
N ALA A 391 15.15 1.88 9.91
CA ALA A 391 16.27 1.64 10.82
C ALA A 391 16.39 2.69 11.93
N ASP A 392 16.07 3.96 11.62
CA ASP A 392 16.09 5.01 12.63
C ASP A 392 15.01 4.78 13.71
N ILE A 393 13.80 4.37 13.30
CA ILE A 393 12.71 4.01 14.21
C ILE A 393 13.07 2.76 15.03
N ALA A 394 13.69 1.77 14.38
CA ALA A 394 14.05 0.49 14.99
C ALA A 394 15.08 0.61 16.14
N ALA A 395 15.80 1.73 16.22
CA ALA A 395 16.77 2.02 17.30
C ALA A 395 16.37 3.21 18.19
N ASP A 396 15.24 3.88 17.95
CA ASP A 396 14.91 5.11 18.66
C ASP A 396 14.77 4.89 20.18
N GLY A 397 15.49 5.69 20.97
CA GLY A 397 15.57 5.53 22.42
C GLY A 397 16.12 4.19 22.90
N ASN A 398 16.87 3.43 22.09
CA ASN A 398 17.60 2.24 22.53
C ASN A 398 19.10 2.46 22.31
N ASP A 399 19.79 2.98 23.33
CA ASP A 399 21.21 3.36 23.23
C ASP A 399 22.15 2.15 23.09
N VAL A 400 21.66 0.93 23.36
CA VAL A 400 22.41 -0.32 23.25
C VAL A 400 22.00 -1.18 22.06
N ALA A 401 21.08 -0.71 21.21
CA ALA A 401 20.73 -1.40 19.96
C ALA A 401 21.85 -1.26 18.92
N LYS A 402 22.12 -2.36 18.21
CA LYS A 402 22.93 -2.41 17.00
C LYS A 402 22.05 -2.77 15.81
N ILE A 403 22.10 -1.96 14.76
CA ILE A 403 21.39 -2.20 13.51
C ILE A 403 22.23 -3.11 12.61
N LEU A 404 21.68 -4.27 12.29
CA LEU A 404 22.18 -5.16 11.24
C LEU A 404 21.26 -5.04 10.04
N ASN A 405 21.81 -4.79 8.84
CA ASN A 405 20.97 -4.63 7.66
C ASN A 405 20.89 -5.92 6.82
N VAL A 406 19.69 -6.28 6.41
CA VAL A 406 19.41 -7.35 5.42
C VAL A 406 18.78 -6.67 4.21
N ARG A 407 19.59 -6.41 3.17
CA ARG A 407 19.13 -5.64 2.01
C ARG A 407 18.59 -6.53 0.91
N PHE A 408 17.35 -6.29 0.48
CA PHE A 408 16.87 -6.72 -0.83
C PHE A 408 16.77 -5.50 -1.76
N THR A 409 17.37 -5.59 -2.94
CA THR A 409 17.20 -4.58 -3.99
C THR A 409 15.95 -4.91 -4.79
N TRP A 410 15.04 -3.95 -4.92
CA TRP A 410 13.79 -4.17 -5.65
C TRP A 410 13.82 -3.54 -7.05
N PRO A 411 13.09 -4.09 -8.03
CA PRO A 411 12.95 -3.46 -9.34
C PRO A 411 12.38 -2.05 -9.22
N THR A 412 12.97 -1.10 -9.97
CA THR A 412 12.55 0.31 -9.96
C THR A 412 11.88 0.76 -11.26
N ASP A 413 11.83 -0.13 -12.26
CA ASP A 413 11.28 0.22 -13.56
C ASP A 413 9.74 0.26 -13.49
N PRO A 414 9.11 1.37 -13.91
CA PRO A 414 7.66 1.53 -13.86
C PRO A 414 6.91 0.60 -14.83
N LEU A 415 7.61 0.04 -15.82
CA LEU A 415 7.13 -0.98 -16.76
C LEU A 415 8.07 -2.17 -16.71
N PRO A 416 7.89 -3.10 -15.75
CA PRO A 416 8.74 -4.26 -15.61
C PRO A 416 8.58 -5.18 -16.83
N THR A 417 9.69 -5.79 -17.27
CA THR A 417 9.69 -6.79 -18.36
C THR A 417 9.88 -8.21 -17.85
N GLU A 418 10.33 -8.37 -16.61
CA GLU A 418 10.58 -9.65 -15.95
C GLU A 418 9.43 -9.99 -15.00
N PRO A 419 8.86 -11.20 -15.07
CA PRO A 419 7.74 -11.60 -14.20
C PRO A 419 8.20 -11.88 -12.77
N ILE A 420 7.24 -11.92 -11.86
CA ILE A 420 7.39 -12.69 -10.61
C ILE A 420 6.96 -14.12 -10.94
N ASP A 421 7.92 -14.95 -11.33
CA ASP A 421 7.73 -16.36 -11.68
C ASP A 421 8.23 -17.32 -10.58
N GLU A 422 8.18 -18.61 -10.85
CA GLU A 422 8.63 -19.66 -9.95
C GLU A 422 10.11 -19.48 -9.57
N ALA A 423 10.98 -19.17 -10.54
CA ALA A 423 12.40 -18.98 -10.30
C ALA A 423 12.68 -17.74 -9.46
N TYR A 424 11.91 -16.66 -9.66
CA TYR A 424 11.98 -15.46 -8.85
C TYR A 424 11.68 -15.76 -7.38
N VAL A 425 10.56 -16.43 -7.08
CA VAL A 425 10.17 -16.73 -5.69
C VAL A 425 11.06 -17.79 -5.05
N GLU A 426 11.55 -18.77 -5.81
CA GLU A 426 12.56 -19.73 -5.33
C GLU A 426 13.88 -19.03 -4.96
N GLY A 427 14.32 -18.08 -5.79
CA GLY A 427 15.48 -17.23 -5.51
C GLY A 427 15.30 -16.39 -4.25
N LEU A 428 14.13 -15.77 -4.09
CA LEU A 428 13.77 -15.01 -2.88
C LEU A 428 13.81 -15.90 -1.64
N VAL A 429 13.18 -17.09 -1.68
CA VAL A 429 13.18 -18.04 -0.57
C VAL A 429 14.61 -18.50 -0.23
N ALA A 430 15.46 -18.76 -1.22
CA ALA A 430 16.86 -19.12 -1.00
C ALA A 430 17.68 -17.97 -0.37
N ALA A 431 17.46 -16.73 -0.83
CA ALA A 431 18.06 -15.54 -0.22
C ALA A 431 17.54 -15.30 1.20
N ALA A 432 16.27 -15.57 1.46
CA ALA A 432 15.66 -15.53 2.78
C ALA A 432 16.29 -16.55 3.73
N GLN A 433 16.46 -17.81 3.28
CA GLN A 433 17.16 -18.83 4.06
C GLN A 433 18.61 -18.42 4.38
N THR A 434 19.33 -17.91 3.38
CA THR A 434 20.70 -17.41 3.55
C THR A 434 20.75 -16.26 4.56
N SER A 435 19.78 -15.35 4.50
CA SER A 435 19.64 -14.25 5.45
C SER A 435 19.40 -14.78 6.86
N VAL A 436 18.45 -15.69 7.06
CA VAL A 436 18.15 -16.27 8.38
C VAL A 436 19.34 -17.05 8.95
N ASP A 437 20.06 -17.82 8.13
CA ASP A 437 21.28 -18.50 8.55
C ASP A 437 22.35 -17.50 9.02
N PHE A 438 22.51 -16.39 8.28
CA PHE A 438 23.42 -15.30 8.66
C PHE A 438 22.98 -14.62 9.97
N LEU A 439 21.68 -14.35 10.15
CA LEU A 439 21.13 -13.75 11.36
C LEU A 439 21.36 -14.64 12.59
N LYS A 440 21.13 -15.95 12.46
CA LYS A 440 21.39 -16.94 13.52
C LYS A 440 22.87 -17.02 13.88
N ALA A 441 23.75 -17.01 12.87
CA ALA A 441 25.20 -17.06 13.09
C ALA A 441 25.75 -15.84 13.83
N ASN A 442 25.00 -14.73 13.85
CA ASN A 442 25.38 -13.47 14.47
C ASN A 442 24.48 -13.10 15.67
N ASP A 443 23.78 -14.07 16.26
CA ASP A 443 22.99 -13.91 17.50
C ASP A 443 21.91 -12.80 17.44
N VAL A 444 21.33 -12.55 16.25
CA VAL A 444 20.22 -11.60 16.09
C VAL A 444 18.99 -12.09 16.87
N LYS A 445 18.32 -11.17 17.56
CA LYS A 445 17.11 -11.47 18.36
C LYS A 445 15.81 -11.08 17.68
N VAL A 446 15.83 -9.99 16.91
CA VAL A 446 14.63 -9.45 16.28
C VAL A 446 14.92 -8.93 14.89
N VAL A 447 13.97 -9.14 13.99
CA VAL A 447 14.03 -8.73 12.59
C VAL A 447 12.76 -7.95 12.27
N ASN A 448 12.93 -6.70 11.84
CA ASN A 448 11.86 -5.93 11.22
C ASN A 448 11.77 -6.27 9.73
N MET A 449 10.55 -6.50 9.23
CA MET A 449 10.24 -6.74 7.82
C MET A 449 9.13 -5.77 7.37
N SER A 450 9.54 -4.68 6.73
CA SER A 450 8.63 -3.63 6.25
C SER A 450 8.40 -3.72 4.73
N TRP A 451 8.27 -4.93 4.21
CA TRP A 451 7.99 -5.25 2.81
C TRP A 451 6.88 -6.30 2.70
N ARG A 452 6.28 -6.43 1.52
CA ARG A 452 5.23 -7.43 1.28
C ARG A 452 5.18 -7.90 -0.17
N LEU A 453 4.66 -9.10 -0.37
CA LEU A 453 4.18 -9.62 -1.65
C LEU A 453 2.81 -10.23 -1.45
N THR A 454 1.89 -10.03 -2.39
CA THR A 454 0.54 -10.60 -2.36
C THR A 454 0.29 -11.42 -3.62
N ARG A 455 -0.63 -12.38 -3.56
CA ARG A 455 -1.02 -13.14 -4.75
C ARG A 455 -1.51 -12.22 -5.89
N PRO A 456 -2.36 -11.20 -5.66
CA PRO A 456 -2.73 -10.24 -6.70
C PRO A 456 -1.54 -9.53 -7.37
N MET A 457 -0.47 -9.21 -6.61
CA MET A 457 0.75 -8.62 -7.19
C MET A 457 1.46 -9.60 -8.15
N ILE A 458 1.53 -10.87 -7.81
CA ILE A 458 2.12 -11.91 -8.66
C ILE A 458 1.30 -12.08 -9.94
N GLU A 459 -0.04 -12.17 -9.80
CA GLU A 459 -0.96 -12.26 -10.93
C GLU A 459 -0.81 -11.06 -11.88
N GLY A 460 -0.80 -9.84 -11.33
CA GLY A 460 -0.60 -8.62 -12.11
C GLY A 460 0.75 -8.56 -12.83
N MET A 461 1.83 -9.08 -12.21
CA MET A 461 3.14 -9.16 -12.85
C MET A 461 3.18 -10.16 -14.00
N LEU A 462 2.61 -11.36 -13.83
CA LEU A 462 2.49 -12.33 -14.93
C LEU A 462 1.72 -11.76 -16.12
N GLN A 463 0.72 -10.92 -15.84
CA GLN A 463 -0.10 -10.25 -16.83
C GLN A 463 0.68 -9.17 -17.60
N ILE A 464 1.27 -8.18 -16.90
CA ILE A 464 1.92 -7.04 -17.56
C ILE A 464 3.17 -7.44 -18.35
N THR A 465 3.85 -8.51 -17.96
CA THR A 465 5.01 -9.02 -18.70
C THR A 465 4.61 -9.99 -19.81
N GLY A 466 3.33 -10.35 -19.93
CA GLY A 466 2.84 -11.35 -20.86
C GLY A 466 3.33 -12.77 -20.57
N ALA A 467 3.79 -13.03 -19.34
CA ALA A 467 4.33 -14.33 -18.94
C ALA A 467 3.26 -15.41 -18.77
N GLU A 468 2.01 -15.02 -18.48
CA GLU A 468 0.84 -15.90 -18.56
C GLU A 468 -0.39 -15.11 -19.03
N PRO A 469 -0.68 -15.11 -20.35
CA PRO A 469 -1.75 -14.29 -20.91
C PRO A 469 -3.14 -14.85 -20.63
N ASP A 470 -3.34 -16.16 -20.51
CA ASP A 470 -4.67 -16.72 -20.25
C ASP A 470 -5.10 -16.45 -18.80
N ALA A 471 -6.28 -15.86 -18.58
CA ALA A 471 -6.73 -15.46 -17.24
C ALA A 471 -6.82 -16.61 -16.24
N ASP A 472 -7.41 -17.74 -16.65
CA ASP A 472 -7.65 -18.87 -15.77
C ASP A 472 -6.31 -19.56 -15.44
N ALA A 473 -5.45 -19.79 -16.44
CA ALA A 473 -4.11 -20.32 -16.25
C ALA A 473 -3.23 -19.36 -15.41
N ARG A 474 -3.35 -18.04 -15.62
CA ARG A 474 -2.63 -17.03 -14.83
C ARG A 474 -3.04 -17.06 -13.38
N GLN A 475 -4.33 -17.20 -13.10
CA GLN A 475 -4.84 -17.31 -11.74
C GLN A 475 -4.31 -18.56 -11.03
N GLU A 476 -4.31 -19.71 -11.71
CA GLU A 476 -3.78 -20.98 -11.20
C GLU A 476 -2.27 -20.88 -10.96
N ARG A 477 -1.52 -20.34 -11.93
CA ARG A 477 -0.07 -20.16 -11.83
C ARG A 477 0.32 -19.17 -10.74
N ALA A 478 -0.37 -18.03 -10.62
CA ALA A 478 -0.14 -17.07 -9.54
C ALA A 478 -0.38 -17.70 -8.16
N ALA A 479 -1.40 -18.56 -8.02
CA ALA A 479 -1.64 -19.31 -6.79
C ALA A 479 -0.49 -20.28 -6.48
N ALA A 480 -0.01 -21.01 -7.49
CA ALA A 480 1.10 -21.94 -7.33
C ALA A 480 2.42 -21.22 -6.95
N ILE A 481 2.75 -20.13 -7.63
CA ILE A 481 3.93 -19.29 -7.32
C ILE A 481 3.81 -18.70 -5.91
N PHE A 482 2.65 -18.14 -5.56
CA PHE A 482 2.43 -17.59 -4.22
C PHE A 482 2.60 -18.68 -3.15
N LYS A 483 2.10 -19.90 -3.40
CA LYS A 483 2.25 -21.01 -2.46
C LYS A 483 3.71 -21.41 -2.26
N ILE A 484 4.54 -21.42 -3.31
CA ILE A 484 5.99 -21.66 -3.18
C ILE A 484 6.62 -20.62 -2.25
N LEU A 485 6.26 -19.34 -2.45
CA LEU A 485 6.74 -18.24 -1.64
C LEU A 485 6.29 -18.35 -0.17
N GLU A 486 5.00 -18.59 0.05
CA GLU A 486 4.39 -18.70 1.39
C GLU A 486 4.95 -19.89 2.17
N ASP A 487 4.94 -21.10 1.60
CA ASP A 487 5.46 -22.30 2.24
C ASP A 487 6.97 -22.14 2.51
N GLY A 488 7.72 -21.62 1.54
CA GLY A 488 9.15 -21.40 1.65
C GLY A 488 9.54 -20.40 2.75
N LEU A 489 8.89 -19.23 2.80
CA LEU A 489 9.12 -18.24 3.86
C LEU A 489 8.67 -18.75 5.22
N THR A 490 7.56 -19.49 5.29
CA THR A 490 7.09 -20.13 6.53
C THR A 490 8.15 -21.10 7.07
N ASP A 491 8.70 -21.98 6.23
CA ASP A 491 9.77 -22.91 6.61
C ASP A 491 11.04 -22.17 7.06
N VAL A 492 11.43 -21.12 6.33
CA VAL A 492 12.59 -20.27 6.66
C VAL A 492 12.44 -19.64 8.05
N TYR A 493 11.30 -19.00 8.35
CA TYR A 493 11.08 -18.34 9.65
C TYR A 493 10.90 -19.36 10.79
N ALA A 494 10.27 -20.51 10.53
CA ALA A 494 10.16 -21.61 11.48
C ALA A 494 11.52 -22.26 11.82
N SER A 495 12.52 -22.14 10.93
CA SER A 495 13.88 -22.64 11.17
C SER A 495 14.67 -21.84 12.21
N ALA A 496 14.16 -20.69 12.65
CA ALA A 496 14.80 -19.76 13.59
C ALA A 496 13.85 -19.36 14.74
N PRO A 497 13.35 -20.33 15.55
CA PRO A 497 12.42 -20.04 16.64
C PRO A 497 12.98 -19.13 17.74
N GLU A 498 14.30 -18.92 17.77
CA GLU A 498 15.00 -18.00 18.65
C GLU A 498 14.99 -16.53 18.18
N ILE A 499 14.53 -16.27 16.95
CA ILE A 499 14.43 -14.94 16.34
C ILE A 499 12.96 -14.54 16.25
N LEU A 500 12.63 -13.34 16.72
CA LEU A 500 11.33 -12.71 16.50
C LEU A 500 11.31 -11.96 15.16
N PHE A 501 10.37 -12.30 14.29
CA PHE A 501 10.11 -11.63 13.02
C PHE A 501 8.90 -10.70 13.17
N VAL A 502 9.03 -9.45 12.78
CA VAL A 502 8.00 -8.41 12.94
C VAL A 502 7.63 -7.86 11.56
N ALA A 503 6.41 -8.13 11.10
CA ALA A 503 5.89 -7.74 9.79
C ALA A 503 4.92 -6.55 9.88
N GLY A 504 4.91 -5.68 8.87
CA GLY A 504 3.83 -4.69 8.70
C GLY A 504 2.59 -5.30 8.06
N ALA A 505 1.38 -4.89 8.49
CA ALA A 505 0.12 -5.49 8.01
C ALA A 505 -0.29 -5.11 6.57
N GLY A 506 0.16 -3.97 6.04
CA GLY A 506 -0.30 -3.44 4.74
C GLY A 506 -1.02 -2.08 4.87
N ASN A 507 -1.13 -1.37 3.75
CA ASN A 507 -1.56 0.02 3.65
C ASN A 507 -2.75 0.24 2.70
N GLU A 508 -3.57 -0.77 2.46
CA GLU A 508 -4.62 -0.78 1.43
C GLU A 508 -6.04 -0.89 2.00
N ASP A 509 -6.19 -0.83 3.33
CA ASP A 509 -7.48 -1.06 4.01
C ASP A 509 -8.16 -2.38 3.56
N GLU A 510 -7.35 -3.41 3.40
CA GLU A 510 -7.77 -4.74 2.95
C GLU A 510 -7.65 -5.75 4.09
N ASN A 511 -8.43 -6.84 3.99
CA ASN A 511 -8.27 -7.97 4.89
C ASN A 511 -7.01 -8.76 4.51
N VAL A 512 -6.05 -8.89 5.43
CA VAL A 512 -4.74 -9.54 5.18
C VAL A 512 -4.89 -10.99 4.71
N GLU A 513 -5.83 -11.74 5.27
CA GLU A 513 -6.09 -13.13 4.89
C GLU A 513 -6.74 -13.24 3.50
N PHE A 514 -7.65 -12.31 3.19
CA PHE A 514 -8.40 -12.29 1.93
C PHE A 514 -7.51 -12.10 0.72
N VAL A 515 -6.48 -11.24 0.84
CA VAL A 515 -5.54 -10.92 -0.26
C VAL A 515 -4.31 -11.82 -0.31
N THR A 516 -4.14 -12.68 0.71
CA THR A 516 -3.02 -13.61 0.85
C THR A 516 -1.67 -12.87 0.74
N SER A 517 -1.23 -12.28 1.85
CA SER A 517 0.00 -11.47 1.91
C SER A 517 1.10 -12.18 2.69
N VAL A 518 2.34 -12.11 2.19
CA VAL A 518 3.55 -12.44 2.96
C VAL A 518 4.40 -11.19 3.20
N PRO A 519 5.10 -11.08 4.34
CA PRO A 519 5.09 -12.02 5.47
C PRO A 519 3.89 -11.87 6.42
N ALA A 520 3.04 -10.85 6.24
CA ALA A 520 1.97 -10.47 7.18
C ALA A 520 0.93 -11.58 7.48
N GLY A 521 0.68 -12.48 6.53
CA GLY A 521 -0.25 -13.61 6.68
C GLY A 521 0.39 -14.89 7.22
N ILE A 522 1.71 -14.91 7.46
CA ILE A 522 2.40 -16.09 8.00
C ILE A 522 2.16 -16.18 9.51
N ASN A 523 1.44 -17.22 9.93
CA ASN A 523 1.14 -17.47 11.34
C ASN A 523 2.12 -18.47 11.95
N LEU A 524 3.10 -17.98 12.72
CA LEU A 524 4.08 -18.76 13.45
C LEU A 524 4.29 -18.19 14.86
N PRO A 525 4.69 -19.00 15.87
CA PRO A 525 4.92 -18.52 17.24
C PRO A 525 5.97 -17.42 17.40
N ASN A 526 6.79 -17.19 16.38
CA ASN A 526 7.87 -16.21 16.34
C ASN A 526 7.71 -15.17 15.22
N VAL A 527 6.53 -15.07 14.59
CA VAL A 527 6.18 -14.04 13.62
C VAL A 527 5.00 -13.24 14.20
N ILE A 528 5.09 -11.91 14.19
CA ILE A 528 3.98 -11.03 14.59
C ILE A 528 3.72 -9.97 13.52
N THR A 529 2.45 -9.62 13.31
CA THR A 529 2.00 -8.67 12.29
C THR A 529 1.42 -7.41 12.92
N ILE A 530 1.88 -6.25 12.44
CA ILE A 530 1.69 -4.96 13.09
C ILE A 530 0.83 -4.02 12.23
N GLY A 531 -0.31 -3.60 12.79
CA GLY A 531 -1.16 -2.55 12.23
C GLY A 531 -0.72 -1.14 12.64
N ALA A 532 -1.24 -0.12 11.96
CA ALA A 532 -0.88 1.29 12.20
C ALA A 532 -2.00 2.06 12.90
N VAL A 533 -1.61 2.83 13.92
CA VAL A 533 -2.43 3.89 14.54
C VAL A 533 -1.77 5.26 14.36
N ASP A 534 -2.49 6.33 14.68
CA ASP A 534 -1.95 7.69 14.83
C ASP A 534 -1.48 7.97 16.27
N ARG A 535 -1.22 9.24 16.60
CA ARG A 535 -0.74 9.67 17.93
C ARG A 535 -1.86 9.68 18.97
N GLU A 536 -3.10 9.69 18.54
CA GLU A 536 -4.34 9.61 19.31
C GLU A 536 -4.83 8.16 19.47
N LEU A 537 -4.05 7.19 18.98
CA LEU A 537 -4.31 5.75 19.02
C LEU A 537 -5.52 5.32 18.18
N GLN A 538 -5.93 6.13 17.19
CA GLN A 538 -6.94 5.74 16.21
C GLN A 538 -6.27 4.98 15.07
N PRO A 539 -6.93 3.95 14.49
CA PRO A 539 -6.37 3.25 13.35
C PRO A 539 -6.21 4.20 12.16
N ALA A 540 -5.03 4.16 11.54
CA ALA A 540 -4.77 4.97 10.36
C ALA A 540 -5.72 4.58 9.21
N GLY A 541 -6.18 5.55 8.42
CA GLY A 541 -7.11 5.32 7.32
C GLY A 541 -6.66 4.24 6.32
N PHE A 542 -5.34 4.10 6.12
CA PHE A 542 -4.75 3.11 5.23
C PHE A 542 -4.51 1.72 5.86
N THR A 543 -4.50 1.58 7.19
CA THR A 543 -4.06 0.30 7.80
C THR A 543 -4.96 -0.84 7.35
N SER A 544 -4.34 -1.92 6.85
CA SER A 544 -5.01 -3.20 6.62
C SER A 544 -5.51 -3.79 7.94
N TYR A 545 -6.49 -4.70 7.86
CA TYR A 545 -7.15 -5.33 9.00
C TYR A 545 -7.19 -6.86 8.84
N GLY A 546 -7.54 -7.60 9.89
CA GLY A 546 -7.59 -9.06 9.83
C GLY A 546 -7.42 -9.71 11.21
N GLU A 547 -7.59 -11.02 11.28
CA GLU A 547 -7.33 -11.79 12.51
C GLU A 547 -5.84 -11.99 12.75
N SER A 548 -5.02 -11.89 11.71
CA SER A 548 -3.56 -12.04 11.74
C SER A 548 -2.84 -10.84 12.34
N ILE A 549 -3.51 -9.73 12.62
CA ILE A 549 -2.86 -8.56 13.26
C ILE A 549 -2.79 -8.77 14.77
N ASP A 550 -1.57 -8.88 15.29
CA ASP A 550 -1.33 -9.12 16.71
C ASP A 550 -1.38 -7.83 17.54
N LEU A 551 -0.76 -6.76 17.03
CA LEU A 551 -0.50 -5.53 17.77
C LEU A 551 -0.56 -4.31 16.86
N TYR A 552 -0.73 -3.14 17.47
CA TYR A 552 -0.71 -1.85 16.78
C TYR A 552 0.37 -0.93 17.35
N ALA A 553 0.96 -0.11 16.49
CA ALA A 553 1.89 0.95 16.86
C ALA A 553 1.68 2.19 16.00
N ASN A 554 2.23 3.33 16.40
CA ASN A 554 2.11 4.55 15.61
C ASN A 554 2.77 4.36 14.22
N GLY A 555 1.98 4.55 13.17
CA GLY A 555 2.42 4.46 11.78
C GLY A 555 2.01 5.67 10.96
N PHE A 556 1.51 6.74 11.57
CA PHE A 556 1.08 7.96 10.88
C PHE A 556 2.02 9.13 11.22
N GLU A 557 2.58 9.77 10.19
CA GLU A 557 3.51 10.91 10.30
C GLU A 557 4.69 10.69 11.25
N VAL A 558 5.25 9.48 11.23
CA VAL A 558 6.34 9.06 12.11
C VAL A 558 7.65 9.72 11.65
N PRO A 559 8.31 10.53 12.51
CA PRO A 559 9.58 11.15 12.16
C PRO A 559 10.70 10.10 12.10
N GLY A 560 11.62 10.28 11.17
CA GLY A 560 12.81 9.44 11.05
C GLY A 560 13.83 10.03 10.08
N ARG A 561 15.10 9.70 10.30
CA ARG A 561 16.21 10.14 9.44
C ARG A 561 16.31 9.29 8.18
N VAL A 562 16.40 9.95 7.03
CA VAL A 562 16.65 9.35 5.71
C VAL A 562 18.14 9.47 5.33
N PRO A 563 18.63 8.82 4.25
CA PRO A 563 20.04 8.89 3.88
C PRO A 563 20.53 10.33 3.72
N GLY A 564 21.77 10.59 4.15
CA GLY A 564 22.30 11.95 4.29
C GLY A 564 21.82 12.72 5.53
N GLY A 565 20.96 12.12 6.36
CA GLY A 565 20.62 12.60 7.71
C GLY A 565 19.50 13.63 7.79
N ARG A 566 18.75 13.86 6.70
CA ARG A 566 17.52 14.67 6.72
C ARG A 566 16.43 13.95 7.49
N GLU A 567 15.49 14.70 8.07
CA GLU A 567 14.32 14.14 8.75
C GLU A 567 13.09 14.22 7.84
N LEU A 568 12.37 13.10 7.69
CA LEU A 568 11.06 13.04 7.02
C LEU A 568 10.03 12.40 7.97
N ARG A 569 8.76 12.78 7.80
CA ARG A 569 7.62 12.16 8.48
C ARG A 569 6.92 11.22 7.52
N LEU A 570 7.04 9.92 7.73
CA LEU A 570 6.46 8.92 6.84
C LEU A 570 5.28 8.22 7.50
N SER A 571 4.33 7.80 6.67
CA SER A 571 3.17 7.02 7.09
C SER A 571 3.17 5.63 6.42
N GLY A 572 2.81 4.62 7.20
CA GLY A 572 2.64 3.23 6.78
C GLY A 572 2.77 2.25 7.95
N THR A 573 2.28 1.01 7.79
CA THR A 573 2.60 -0.09 8.71
C THR A 573 4.10 -0.39 8.75
N SER A 574 4.83 0.00 7.69
CA SER A 574 6.29 0.01 7.62
C SER A 574 6.96 0.87 8.69
N MET A 575 6.27 1.89 9.23
CA MET A 575 6.75 2.73 10.34
C MET A 575 6.23 2.22 11.70
N ALA A 576 5.13 1.46 11.72
CA ALA A 576 4.60 0.84 12.93
C ALA A 576 5.41 -0.39 13.36
N ALA A 577 5.69 -1.31 12.42
CA ALA A 577 6.48 -2.53 12.66
C ALA A 577 7.84 -2.29 13.36
N PRO A 578 8.69 -1.33 12.94
CA PRO A 578 9.98 -1.11 13.59
C PRO A 578 9.85 -0.58 15.02
N GLN A 579 8.73 0.04 15.41
CA GLN A 579 8.51 0.43 16.81
C GLN A 579 8.29 -0.79 17.71
N VAL A 580 7.64 -1.83 17.20
CA VAL A 580 7.47 -3.10 17.92
C VAL A 580 8.78 -3.89 17.95
N ALA A 581 9.52 -3.93 16.82
CA ALA A 581 10.85 -4.54 16.78
C ALA A 581 11.82 -3.88 17.78
N ASN A 582 11.80 -2.54 17.85
CA ASN A 582 12.56 -1.77 18.84
C ASN A 582 12.13 -2.08 20.28
N LEU A 583 10.82 -2.18 20.55
CA LEU A 583 10.33 -2.58 21.87
C LEU A 583 10.87 -3.97 22.26
N ALA A 584 10.77 -4.97 21.38
CA ALA A 584 11.34 -6.28 21.62
C ALA A 584 12.85 -6.20 21.92
N GLY A 585 13.60 -5.41 21.14
CA GLY A 585 15.01 -5.13 21.40
C GLY A 585 15.26 -4.52 22.80
N LYS A 586 14.43 -3.55 23.23
CA LYS A 586 14.53 -2.95 24.57
C LYS A 586 14.26 -3.95 25.69
N LEU A 587 13.33 -4.89 25.49
CA LEU A 587 13.04 -5.95 26.45
C LEU A 587 14.24 -6.89 26.62
N TRP A 588 14.87 -7.33 25.52
CA TRP A 588 16.08 -8.15 25.60
C TRP A 588 17.30 -7.41 26.16
N ALA A 589 17.47 -6.14 25.82
CA ALA A 589 18.53 -5.31 26.41
C ALA A 589 18.39 -5.21 27.94
N THR A 590 17.15 -5.24 28.44
CA THR A 590 16.83 -5.18 29.88
C THR A 590 16.94 -6.55 30.55
N ASN A 591 16.48 -7.60 29.87
CA ASN A 591 16.47 -8.96 30.36
C ASN A 591 16.83 -9.94 29.21
N PRO A 592 18.11 -10.31 29.07
CA PRO A 592 18.60 -11.10 27.94
C PRO A 592 18.18 -12.58 27.98
N ASP A 593 17.70 -13.06 29.13
CA ASP A 593 17.28 -14.44 29.34
C ASP A 593 15.84 -14.72 28.84
N LEU A 594 15.11 -13.67 28.41
CA LEU A 594 13.75 -13.82 27.89
C LEU A 594 13.74 -14.66 26.61
N THR A 595 12.80 -15.60 26.55
CA THR A 595 12.43 -16.29 25.32
C THR A 595 11.61 -15.37 24.40
N VAL A 596 11.58 -15.68 23.09
CA VAL A 596 10.70 -14.99 22.13
C VAL A 596 9.24 -14.95 22.60
N ALA A 597 8.75 -16.07 23.15
CA ALA A 597 7.40 -16.15 23.67
C ALA A 597 7.15 -15.22 24.87
N GLU A 598 8.11 -15.08 25.79
CA GLU A 598 8.01 -14.16 26.93
C GLU A 598 8.09 -12.69 26.49
N VAL A 599 8.86 -12.38 25.44
CA VAL A 599 8.90 -11.05 24.83
C VAL A 599 7.55 -10.71 24.19
N ILE A 600 6.96 -11.62 23.41
CA ILE A 600 5.62 -11.44 22.83
C ILE A 600 4.57 -11.30 23.94
N ASP A 601 4.60 -12.14 24.97
CA ASP A 601 3.68 -12.08 26.11
C ASP A 601 3.79 -10.74 26.87
N ALA A 602 5.01 -10.24 27.09
CA ALA A 602 5.22 -8.94 27.71
C ALA A 602 4.62 -7.79 26.88
N MET A 603 4.79 -7.81 25.56
CA MET A 603 4.22 -6.78 24.68
C MET A 603 2.69 -6.87 24.60
N THR A 604 2.14 -8.07 24.46
CA THR A 604 0.70 -8.30 24.29
C THR A 604 -0.08 -8.10 25.59
N SER A 605 0.41 -8.60 26.72
CA SER A 605 -0.26 -8.46 28.03
C SER A 605 -0.25 -7.03 28.57
N THR A 606 0.66 -6.18 28.09
CA THR A 606 0.76 -4.76 28.48
C THR A 606 0.22 -3.80 27.42
N ALA A 607 -0.14 -4.30 26.24
CA ALA A 607 -0.85 -3.52 25.23
C ALA A 607 -2.17 -3.02 25.79
N THR A 608 -2.57 -1.81 25.39
CA THR A 608 -3.77 -1.17 25.93
C THR A 608 -4.77 -0.85 24.82
N ALA A 609 -6.04 -1.05 25.13
CA ALA A 609 -7.18 -0.76 24.26
C ALA A 609 -7.80 0.62 24.53
N GLU A 610 -6.95 1.67 24.65
CA GLU A 610 -7.39 3.02 25.04
C GLU A 610 -7.99 3.84 23.87
N GLY A 611 -7.78 3.42 22.62
CA GLY A 611 -8.41 4.02 21.43
C GLY A 611 -9.89 3.64 21.29
N GLU A 612 -10.65 4.37 20.46
CA GLU A 612 -12.11 4.20 20.36
C GLU A 612 -12.54 2.81 19.87
N GLN A 613 -11.65 2.14 19.12
CA GLN A 613 -11.89 0.81 18.56
C GLN A 613 -11.36 -0.34 19.44
N GLY A 614 -10.72 -0.04 20.57
CA GLY A 614 -10.22 -1.04 21.51
C GLY A 614 -9.09 -1.93 20.96
N LEU A 615 -8.30 -1.40 20.02
CA LEU A 615 -7.18 -2.10 19.39
C LEU A 615 -6.03 -2.33 20.40
N PRO A 616 -5.30 -3.46 20.31
CA PRO A 616 -4.17 -3.74 21.20
C PRO A 616 -2.93 -2.92 20.81
N VAL A 617 -2.88 -1.66 21.26
CA VAL A 617 -1.75 -0.77 20.99
C VAL A 617 -0.62 -0.99 21.99
N ILE A 618 0.62 -1.16 21.51
CA ILE A 618 1.77 -1.40 22.39
C ILE A 618 1.95 -0.27 23.42
N HIS A 619 2.46 -0.64 24.61
CA HIS A 619 2.84 0.32 25.63
C HIS A 619 4.28 0.08 26.10
N PRO A 620 5.28 0.59 25.37
CA PRO A 620 6.70 0.32 25.65
C PRO A 620 7.13 0.47 27.10
N ALA A 621 6.69 1.51 27.79
CA ALA A 621 7.01 1.73 29.21
C ALA A 621 6.44 0.67 30.15
N LEU A 622 5.22 0.17 29.90
CA LEU A 622 4.61 -0.89 30.72
C LEU A 622 5.27 -2.25 30.44
N ALA A 623 5.51 -2.56 29.17
CA ALA A 623 6.22 -3.77 28.77
C ALA A 623 7.61 -3.85 29.40
N LEU A 624 8.37 -2.75 29.37
CA LEU A 624 9.69 -2.67 30.01
C LEU A 624 9.60 -2.84 31.53
N ALA A 625 8.63 -2.22 32.19
CA ALA A 625 8.44 -2.38 33.63
C ALA A 625 8.04 -3.81 34.03
N ALA A 626 7.43 -4.58 33.12
CA ALA A 626 7.01 -5.96 33.37
C ALA A 626 8.17 -6.97 33.34
N VAL A 627 9.29 -6.64 32.69
CA VAL A 627 10.45 -7.54 32.51
C VAL A 627 11.69 -7.18 33.36
N GLN A 628 11.61 -6.06 34.09
CA GLN A 628 12.58 -5.64 35.11
C GLN A 628 12.38 -6.39 36.42
#